data_AF-A0A7J3MUJ8-F1
#
_entry.id   AF-A0A7J3MUJ8-F1
#
_cell.length_a   1.000
_cell.length_b   1.000
_cell.length_c   1.000
_cell.angle_alpha   90.00
_cell.angle_beta   90.00
_cell.angle_gamma   90.00
#
_symmetry.space_group_name_H-M   'P 1'
#
loop_
_entity.id
_entity.type
_entity.pdbx_description
1 polymer ?
#
loop_
_entity_poly.entity_id
_entity_poly.type
_entity_poly.pdbx_seq_one_letter_code
_entity_poly.pdbx_strand_id
1 'polypeptide(L)'
;MKASWIRLIWVIICSSLTIIGTGWGTRYDWPDFVHVDYGFPLRWATHTLIVFTGPTDLWTVDTTMLIIDLIFWQTILIIGILIIELKNPKNKH
;
A
#
# COMPACT_ATOMS: atom_id res chain seq x y z
N MET A 1 1.14 -30.50 0.63
CA MET A 1 2.12 -29.71 -0.15
C MET A 1 1.46 -28.62 -0.98
N LYS A 2 0.51 -28.91 -1.88
CA LYS A 2 -0.13 -27.88 -2.75
C LYS A 2 -0.75 -26.67 -2.00
N ALA A 3 -1.48 -26.90 -0.91
CA ALA A 3 -2.09 -25.82 -0.13
C ALA A 3 -1.05 -24.87 0.53
N SER A 4 0.11 -25.38 0.91
CA SER A 4 1.20 -24.57 1.51
C SER A 4 1.82 -23.63 0.49
N TRP A 5 1.97 -24.08 -0.76
CA TRP A 5 2.49 -23.27 -1.85
C TRP A 5 1.53 -22.13 -2.22
N ILE A 6 0.22 -22.39 -2.23
CA ILE A 6 -0.80 -21.36 -2.50
C ILE A 6 -0.75 -20.26 -1.42
N ARG A 7 -0.60 -20.64 -0.14
CA ARG A 7 -0.44 -19.66 0.96
C ARG A 7 0.80 -18.80 0.77
N LEU A 8 1.93 -19.42 0.46
CA LEU A 8 3.20 -18.70 0.26
C LEU A 8 3.08 -17.68 -0.87
N ILE A 9 2.52 -18.10 -2.01
CA ILE A 9 2.30 -17.23 -3.17
C ILE A 9 1.38 -16.06 -2.79
N TRP A 10 0.29 -16.34 -2.06
CA TRP A 10 -0.63 -15.31 -1.60
C TRP A 10 0.06 -14.26 -0.72
N VAL A 11 0.84 -14.70 0.26
CA VAL A 11 1.61 -13.80 1.14
C VAL A 11 2.58 -12.94 0.33
N ILE A 12 3.33 -13.55 -0.60
CA ILE A 12 4.28 -12.81 -1.44
C ILE A 12 3.57 -11.74 -2.26
N ILE A 13 2.43 -12.08 -2.88
CA ILE A 13 1.63 -11.13 -3.66
C ILE A 13 1.12 -9.99 -2.78
N CYS A 14 0.46 -10.28 -1.65
CA CYS A 14 -0.08 -9.26 -0.76
C CYS A 14 1.00 -8.35 -0.16
N SER A 15 2.14 -8.91 0.24
CA SER A 15 3.27 -8.11 0.75
C SER A 15 3.83 -7.18 -0.32
N SER A 16 3.97 -7.68 -1.56
CA SER A 16 4.43 -6.87 -2.69
C SER A 16 3.45 -5.74 -3.00
N LEU A 17 2.14 -6.05 -3.01
CA LEU A 17 1.08 -5.06 -3.18
C LEU A 17 1.04 -4.04 -2.04
N THR A 18 1.33 -4.42 -0.80
CA THR A 18 1.42 -3.48 0.32
C THR A 18 2.54 -2.47 0.07
N ILE A 19 3.75 -2.96 -0.24
CA ILE A 19 4.93 -2.11 -0.48
C ILE A 19 4.67 -1.15 -1.65
N ILE A 20 4.15 -1.69 -2.76
CA ILE A 20 3.82 -0.89 -3.94
C ILE A 20 2.70 0.10 -3.59
N GLY A 21 1.59 -0.35 -3.01
CA GLY A 21 0.44 0.50 -2.68
C GLY A 21 0.82 1.66 -1.77
N THR A 22 1.55 1.40 -0.68
CA THR A 22 1.97 2.46 0.25
C THR A 22 3.10 3.32 -0.29
N GLY A 23 4.00 2.76 -1.11
CA GLY A 23 5.22 3.43 -1.55
C GLY A 23 5.13 4.09 -2.93
N TRP A 24 4.10 3.79 -3.71
CA TRP A 24 3.94 4.33 -5.05
C TRP A 24 3.54 5.80 -4.99
N GLY A 25 4.32 6.63 -5.69
CA GLY A 25 4.08 8.06 -5.82
C GLY A 25 3.47 8.40 -7.18
N THR A 26 2.39 9.16 -7.20
CA THR A 26 1.83 9.76 -8.42
C THR A 26 2.26 11.21 -8.51
N ARG A 27 3.03 11.53 -9.54
CA ARG A 27 3.56 12.87 -9.78
C ARG A 27 2.59 13.72 -10.61
N TYR A 28 2.43 14.97 -10.20
CA TYR A 28 1.64 16.00 -10.87
C TYR A 28 2.50 17.26 -11.02
N ASP A 29 2.80 17.61 -12.27
CA ASP A 29 3.56 18.82 -12.59
C ASP A 29 2.60 19.99 -12.86
N TRP A 30 2.80 21.10 -12.15
CA TRP A 30 2.12 22.38 -12.38
C TRP A 30 3.16 23.43 -12.83
N PRO A 31 2.74 24.54 -13.45
CA PRO A 31 3.67 25.55 -13.95
C PRO A 31 4.57 26.16 -12.86
N ASP A 32 4.10 26.17 -11.62
CA ASP A 32 4.64 26.89 -10.47
C ASP A 32 5.15 25.97 -9.34
N PHE A 33 4.68 24.73 -9.29
CA PHE A 33 5.13 23.70 -8.35
C PHE A 33 4.96 22.29 -8.92
N VAL A 34 5.66 21.32 -8.33
CA VAL A 34 5.49 19.89 -8.60
C VAL A 34 5.03 19.25 -7.32
N HIS A 35 4.07 18.33 -7.37
CA HIS A 35 3.79 17.47 -6.22
C HIS A 35 3.76 15.99 -6.57
N VAL A 36 4.10 15.15 -5.59
CA VAL A 36 4.06 13.69 -5.68
C VAL A 36 3.24 13.19 -4.50
N ASP A 37 2.13 12.52 -4.80
CA ASP A 37 1.27 11.92 -3.79
C ASP A 37 1.56 10.43 -3.64
N TYR A 38 1.79 10.00 -2.40
CA TYR A 38 2.10 8.63 -2.03
C TYR A 38 0.94 7.97 -1.31
N GLY A 39 0.71 6.69 -1.63
CA GLY A 39 -0.25 5.85 -0.94
C GLY A 39 -1.40 5.37 -1.83
N PHE A 40 -1.99 4.27 -1.41
CA PHE A 40 -3.15 3.63 -1.99
C PHE A 40 -3.70 2.61 -0.98
N PRO A 41 -5.02 2.62 -0.69
CA PRO A 41 -6.06 3.41 -1.35
C PRO A 41 -6.13 4.90 -0.94
N LEU A 42 -5.52 5.29 0.18
CA LEU A 42 -5.52 6.67 0.66
C LEU A 42 -4.16 7.33 0.45
N ARG A 43 -4.15 8.66 0.30
CA ARG A 43 -2.90 9.42 0.24
C ARG A 43 -2.42 9.69 1.66
N TRP A 44 -1.21 9.25 2.00
CA TRP A 44 -0.63 9.46 3.33
C TRP A 44 0.55 10.44 3.32
N ALA A 45 1.19 10.66 2.17
CA ALA A 45 2.19 11.70 2.04
C ALA A 45 2.07 12.44 0.71
N THR A 46 2.30 13.75 0.76
CA THR A 46 2.46 14.60 -0.41
C THR A 46 3.80 15.30 -0.31
N HIS A 47 4.65 15.09 -1.30
CA HIS A 47 5.88 15.85 -1.50
C HIS A 47 5.59 16.99 -2.46
N THR A 48 5.91 18.23 -2.11
CA THR A 48 5.70 19.41 -2.96
C THR A 48 7.01 20.17 -3.11
N LEU A 49 7.40 20.40 -4.35
CA LEU A 49 8.51 21.27 -4.73
C LEU A 49 7.97 22.56 -5.35
N ILE A 50 8.17 23.69 -4.68
CA ILE A 50 7.78 25.02 -5.16
C ILE A 50 9.02 25.73 -5.69
N VAL A 51 8.92 26.46 -6.81
CA VAL A 51 10.06 27.19 -7.40
C VAL A 51 9.91 28.72 -7.30
N PHE A 52 8.68 29.22 -7.14
CA PHE A 52 8.37 30.66 -7.13
C PHE A 52 9.03 31.45 -5.99
N THR A 53 9.20 30.84 -4.82
CA THR A 53 9.82 31.46 -3.64
C THR A 53 11.28 31.00 -3.44
N GLY A 54 11.90 30.41 -4.47
CA GLY A 54 13.10 29.57 -4.35
C GLY A 54 12.72 28.08 -4.31
N PRO A 55 13.69 27.15 -4.43
CA PRO A 55 13.45 25.71 -4.36
C PRO A 55 13.04 25.33 -2.93
N THR A 56 11.73 25.35 -2.66
CA THR A 56 11.16 24.97 -1.37
C THR A 56 10.63 23.55 -1.48
N ASP A 57 11.25 22.63 -0.72
CA ASP A 57 10.85 21.24 -0.59
C ASP A 57 9.96 21.07 0.67
N LEU A 58 8.72 20.62 0.49
CA LEU A 58 7.73 20.42 1.54
C LEU A 58 7.22 18.98 1.54
N TRP A 59 7.23 18.34 2.71
CA TRP A 59 6.57 17.06 2.94
C TRP A 59 5.39 17.23 3.87
N THR A 60 4.20 16.90 3.39
CA THR A 60 2.99 16.79 4.21
C THR A 60 2.73 15.32 4.47
N VAL A 61 2.74 14.89 5.73
CA VAL A 61 2.61 13.48 6.12
C VAL A 61 1.41 13.33 7.06
N ASP A 62 0.47 12.48 6.68
CA ASP A 62 -0.63 12.02 7.52
C ASP A 62 -0.40 10.56 7.92
N THR A 63 0.11 10.37 9.14
CA THR A 63 0.37 9.04 9.70
C THR A 63 -0.92 8.25 9.97
N THR A 64 -2.06 8.92 10.14
CA THR A 64 -3.35 8.25 10.31
C THR A 64 -3.73 7.54 9.00
N MET A 65 -3.58 8.24 7.88
CA MET A 65 -3.85 7.65 6.55
C MET A 65 -2.88 6.50 6.24
N LEU A 66 -1.60 6.63 6.61
CA LEU A 66 -0.63 5.53 6.45
C LEU A 66 -1.05 4.28 7.24
N ILE A 67 -1.49 4.45 8.49
CA ILE A 67 -1.96 3.34 9.32
C ILE A 67 -3.22 2.71 8.71
N ILE A 68 -4.15 3.51 8.19
CA ILE A 68 -5.36 3.00 7.54
C ILE A 68 -5.01 2.19 6.28
N ASP A 69 -4.10 2.67 5.45
CA ASP A 69 -3.62 1.95 4.27
C ASP A 69 -2.97 0.61 4.64
N LEU A 70 -2.11 0.61 5.67
CA LEU A 70 -1.50 -0.63 6.17
C LEU A 70 -2.57 -1.61 6.66
N ILE A 71 -3.53 -1.15 7.47
CA ILE A 71 -4.65 -1.99 7.96
C ILE A 71 -5.45 -2.55 6.79
N PHE A 72 -5.73 -1.74 5.77
CA PHE A 72 -6.46 -2.17 4.58
C PHE A 72 -5.74 -3.34 3.89
N TRP A 73 -4.45 -3.21 3.60
CA TRP A 73 -3.67 -4.26 2.95
C TRP A 73 -3.49 -5.51 3.83
N GLN A 74 -3.27 -5.35 5.13
CA GLN A 74 -3.19 -6.49 6.06
C GLN A 74 -4.53 -7.22 6.17
N THR A 75 -5.65 -6.51 6.11
CA THR A 75 -6.99 -7.12 6.13
C THR A 75 -7.20 -8.02 4.91
N ILE A 76 -6.80 -7.56 3.71
CA ILE A 76 -6.87 -8.38 2.48
C ILE A 76 -6.03 -9.65 2.62
N LEU A 77 -4.81 -9.53 3.15
CA LEU A 77 -3.93 -10.67 3.38
C LEU A 77 -4.60 -11.69 4.31
N ILE A 78 -5.08 -11.25 5.46
CA ILE A 78 -5.70 -12.11 6.48
C ILE A 78 -6.95 -12.80 5.94
N ILE A 79 -7.84 -12.06 5.26
CA ILE A 79 -9.05 -12.63 4.66
C ILE A 79 -8.70 -13.70 3.63
N GLY A 80 -7.72 -13.44 2.76
CA GLY A 80 -7.30 -14.42 1.76
C GLY A 80 -6.74 -15.70 2.39
N ILE A 81 -5.94 -15.57 3.46
CA ILE A 81 -5.47 -16.73 4.23
C ILE A 81 -6.64 -17.51 4.84
N LEU A 82 -7.59 -16.83 5.50
CA LEU A 82 -8.77 -17.48 6.07
C LEU A 82 -9.57 -18.26 5.03
N ILE A 83 -9.77 -17.70 3.83
CA ILE A 83 -10.46 -18.38 2.73
C ILE A 83 -9.69 -19.63 2.28
N ILE A 84 -8.36 -19.55 2.17
CA ILE A 84 -7.52 -20.69 1.80
C ILE A 84 -7.60 -21.79 2.88
N GLU A 85 -7.62 -21.43 4.16
CA GLU A 85 -7.78 -22.38 5.27
C GLU A 85 -9.15 -23.07 5.25
N LEU A 86 -10.23 -22.30 5.08
CA LEU A 86 -11.59 -22.83 5.08
C LEU A 86 -11.86 -23.79 3.91
N LYS A 87 -11.22 -23.54 2.76
CA LYS A 87 -11.32 -24.41 1.58
C LYS A 87 -10.40 -25.64 1.66
N ASN A 88 -9.46 -25.68 2.59
CA ASN A 88 -8.54 -26.81 2.70
C ASN A 88 -9.28 -28.05 3.23
N PRO A 89 -9.42 -29.13 2.44
CA PRO A 89 -10.20 -30.31 2.82
C PRO A 89 -9.65 -31.03 4.06
N LYS A 90 -8.37 -30.81 4.41
CA LYS A 90 -7.78 -31.36 5.64
C LYS A 90 -8.32 -30.74 6.93
N ASN A 91 -8.98 -29.59 6.86
CA ASN A 91 -9.55 -28.89 8.03
C ASN A 91 -11.04 -29.24 8.27
N LYS A 92 -11.62 -30.17 7.51
CA LYS A 92 -13.04 -30.57 7.60
C LYS A 92 -13.29 -31.81 8.49
N HIS A 93 -12.34 -32.17 9.35
CA HIS A 93 -12.47 -33.26 10.31
C HIS A 93 -12.43 -32.73 11.73
#